data_AF-A0A7S0QM27-F1
#
_entry.id   AF-A0A7S0QM27-F1
#
_cell.length_a   1.000
_cell.length_b   1.000
_cell.length_c   1.000
_cell.angle_alpha   90.00
_cell.angle_beta   90.00
_cell.angle_gamma   90.00
#
_symmetry.space_group_name_H-M   'P 1'
#
loop_
_entity.id
_entity.type
_entity.pdbx_description
1 polymer ?
#
loop_
_entity_poly.entity_id
_entity_poly.type
_entity_poly.pdbx_seq_one_letter_code
_entity_poly.pdbx_strand_id
1 'polypeptide(L)'
;DATARWGVNSFEIPLPTFGDLYKEQCRQPFFVFQLFCVLLWSMDDYWYYSLFTLFMLLLFEATVVLSRTRNIRMLREMMGRPTAVKVFREGAWTTLPSNQLLPGDVISVTR
;
A
#
# COMPACT_ATOMS: atom_id res chain seq x y z
N ASP A 1 30.63 -15.01 1.37
CA ASP A 1 29.36 -15.28 0.66
C ASP A 1 28.63 -14.02 0.26
N ALA A 2 28.51 -13.79 -1.04
CA ALA A 2 27.78 -12.66 -1.63
C ALA A 2 26.35 -12.52 -1.09
N THR A 3 25.67 -13.64 -0.88
CA THR A 3 24.29 -13.73 -0.36
C THR A 3 24.16 -13.13 1.04
N ALA A 4 25.19 -13.24 1.88
CA ALA A 4 25.19 -12.65 3.23
C ALA A 4 25.41 -11.13 3.22
N ARG A 5 26.01 -10.58 2.16
CA ARG A 5 26.31 -9.15 2.03
C ARG A 5 25.16 -8.37 1.38
N TRP A 6 24.48 -8.95 0.39
CA TRP A 6 23.48 -8.24 -0.41
C TRP A 6 22.04 -8.68 -0.14
N GLY A 7 21.82 -9.80 0.55
CA GLY A 7 20.47 -10.31 0.81
C GLY A 7 19.77 -10.79 -0.47
N VAL A 8 18.49 -11.12 -0.32
CA VAL A 8 17.62 -11.50 -1.43
C VAL A 8 17.13 -10.25 -2.17
N ASN A 9 17.06 -10.35 -3.50
CA ASN A 9 16.48 -9.34 -4.37
C ASN A 9 14.93 -9.37 -4.29
N SER A 10 14.39 -9.08 -3.10
CA SER A 10 12.97 -9.05 -2.82
C SER A 10 12.55 -7.64 -2.41
N PHE A 11 11.61 -7.06 -3.15
CA PHE A 11 11.03 -5.76 -2.80
C PHE A 11 9.72 -5.98 -2.03
N GLU A 12 9.85 -6.35 -0.76
CA GLU A 12 8.70 -6.52 0.14
C GLU A 12 8.28 -5.17 0.72
N ILE A 13 7.39 -4.47 0.01
CA ILE A 13 6.68 -3.33 0.59
C ILE A 13 5.57 -3.91 1.49
N PRO A 14 5.60 -3.68 2.82
CA PRO A 14 4.52 -4.11 3.70
C PRO A 14 3.25 -3.35 3.34
N LEU A 15 2.12 -4.05 3.22
CA LEU A 15 0.87 -3.37 2.94
C LEU A 15 0.37 -2.77 4.23
N PRO A 16 0.14 -1.45 4.27
CA PRO A 16 -0.59 -0.89 5.38
C PRO A 16 -2.01 -1.48 5.35
N THR A 17 -2.47 -1.98 6.50
CA THR A 17 -3.80 -2.59 6.63
C THR A 17 -4.86 -1.50 6.54
N PHE A 18 -6.06 -1.79 6.03
CA PHE A 18 -7.17 -0.82 5.98
C PHE A 18 -7.35 -0.03 7.29
N GLY A 19 -7.26 -0.72 8.44
CA GLY A 19 -7.35 -0.10 9.76
C GLY A 19 -6.22 0.89 10.08
N ASP A 20 -4.99 0.63 9.61
CA ASP A 20 -3.85 1.52 9.82
C ASP A 20 -4.01 2.81 9.02
N LEU A 21 -4.42 2.71 7.74
CA LEU A 21 -4.70 3.89 6.91
C LEU A 21 -5.87 4.70 7.47
N TYR A 22 -6.92 4.02 7.94
CA TYR A 22 -8.08 4.68 8.51
C TYR A 22 -7.71 5.43 9.80
N LYS A 23 -6.89 4.81 10.66
CA LYS A 23 -6.39 5.46 11.88
C LYS A 23 -5.51 6.67 11.57
N GLU A 24 -4.73 6.61 10.51
CA GLU A 24 -3.93 7.75 10.03
C GLU A 24 -4.82 8.88 9.50
N GLN A 25 -5.90 8.54 8.78
CA GLN A 25 -6.90 9.50 8.31
C GLN A 25 -7.65 10.16 9.49
N CYS A 26 -8.06 9.39 10.52
CA CYS A 26 -8.75 9.94 11.70
C CYS A 26 -7.86 10.89 12.53
N ARG A 27 -6.54 10.84 12.36
CA ARG A 27 -5.60 11.77 13.00
C ARG A 27 -5.43 13.08 12.22
N GLN A 28 -6.01 13.18 11.02
CA GLN A 28 -5.93 14.40 10.23
C GLN A 28 -6.70 15.53 10.94
N PRO A 29 -6.08 16.71 11.11
CA PRO A 29 -6.69 17.82 11.85
C PRO A 29 -8.02 18.27 11.22
N PHE A 30 -8.16 18.14 9.91
CA PHE A 30 -9.39 18.46 9.18
C PHE A 30 -10.56 17.55 9.57
N PHE A 31 -10.34 16.23 9.62
CA PHE A 31 -11.39 15.26 9.97
C PHE A 31 -11.91 15.47 11.40
N VAL A 32 -10.99 15.65 12.36
CA VAL A 32 -11.35 15.89 13.76
C VAL A 32 -12.12 17.21 13.90
N PHE A 33 -11.70 18.25 13.19
CA PHE A 33 -12.39 19.53 13.19
C PHE A 33 -13.80 19.44 12.60
N GLN A 34 -13.97 18.75 11.47
CA GLN A 34 -15.28 18.55 10.87
C GLN A 34 -16.23 17.78 11.80
N LEU A 35 -15.74 16.72 12.45
CA LEU A 35 -16.52 15.96 13.42
C LEU A 35 -17.00 16.86 14.58
N PHE A 36 -16.10 17.70 15.08
CA PHE A 36 -16.40 18.65 16.15
C PHE A 36 -17.43 19.72 15.74
N CYS A 37 -17.29 20.29 14.54
CA CYS A 37 -18.25 21.26 14.00
C CYS A 37 -19.66 20.67 13.86
N VAL A 38 -19.78 19.44 13.35
CA VAL A 38 -21.08 18.77 13.21
C VAL A 38 -21.68 18.42 14.57
N LEU A 39 -20.84 18.07 15.56
CA LEU A 39 -21.28 17.80 16.91
C LEU A 39 -21.83 19.06 17.60
N LEU A 40 -21.17 20.20 17.43
CA LEU A 40 -21.69 21.50 17.89
C LEU A 40 -23.03 21.86 17.25
N TRP A 41 -23.19 21.62 15.94
CA TRP A 41 -24.46 21.83 15.23
C TRP A 41 -25.58 20.89 15.70
N SER A 42 -25.23 19.70 16.20
CA SER A 42 -26.22 18.77 16.75
C SER A 42 -26.73 19.18 18.14
N MET A 43 -25.98 20.02 18.87
CA MET A 43 -26.31 20.44 20.23
C MET A 43 -27.34 21.58 20.28
N ASP A 44 -27.67 22.18 19.14
CA ASP A 44 -28.54 23.37 19.00
C ASP A 44 -29.86 23.05 18.25
N ASP A 45 -30.51 21.93 18.60
CA ASP A 45 -31.85 21.48 18.12
C ASP A 45 -31.95 20.94 16.67
N TYR A 46 -30.93 21.09 15.82
CA TYR A 46 -30.91 20.59 14.42
C TYR A 46 -30.27 19.20 14.25
N TRP A 47 -30.58 18.26 15.15
CA TRP A 47 -29.95 16.94 15.18
C TRP A 47 -30.14 16.11 13.90
N TYR A 48 -31.32 16.19 13.26
CA TYR A 48 -31.66 15.36 12.10
C TYR A 48 -30.81 15.68 10.85
N TYR A 49 -30.70 16.96 10.50
CA TYR A 49 -29.91 17.42 9.34
C TYR A 49 -28.41 17.28 9.59
N SER A 50 -27.98 17.50 10.84
CA SER A 50 -26.59 17.33 11.25
C SER A 50 -26.15 15.87 11.17
N LEU A 51 -27.02 14.92 11.56
CA LEU A 51 -26.71 13.49 11.50
C LEU A 51 -26.60 12.98 10.05
N PHE A 52 -27.47 13.44 9.15
CA PHE A 52 -27.38 13.10 7.74
C PHE A 52 -26.10 13.63 7.09
N THR A 53 -25.73 14.88 7.39
CA THR A 53 -24.49 15.50 6.92
C THR A 53 -23.26 14.77 7.47
N LEU A 54 -23.28 14.38 8.75
CA LEU A 54 -22.24 13.57 9.39
C LEU A 54 -22.04 12.24 8.66
N PHE A 55 -23.14 11.55 8.37
CA PHE A 55 -23.10 10.26 7.69
C PHE A 55 -22.55 10.40 6.26
N MET A 56 -22.99 11.42 5.51
CA MET A 56 -22.45 11.71 4.19
C MET A 56 -20.95 12.00 4.21
N LEU A 57 -20.48 12.77 5.20
CA LEU A 57 -19.05 13.05 5.36
C LEU A 57 -18.25 11.78 5.67
N LEU A 58 -18.74 10.94 6.59
CA LEU A 58 -18.10 9.67 6.93
C LEU A 58 -18.04 8.71 5.75
N LEU A 59 -19.12 8.60 4.97
CA LEU A 59 -19.14 7.80 3.74
C LEU A 59 -18.15 8.32 2.70
N PHE A 60 -18.06 9.64 2.54
CA PHE A 60 -17.13 10.26 1.62
C PHE A 60 -15.68 9.95 2.01
N GLU A 61 -15.31 10.20 3.26
CA GLU A 61 -13.98 9.88 3.80
C GLU A 61 -13.64 8.39 3.69
N ALA A 62 -14.60 7.50 4.00
CA ALA A 62 -14.42 6.07 3.84
C ALA A 62 -14.18 5.67 2.36
N THR A 63 -14.89 6.31 1.43
CA THR A 63 -14.71 6.08 -0.02
C THR A 63 -13.33 6.56 -0.49
N VAL A 64 -12.86 7.70 0.02
CA VAL A 64 -11.51 8.22 -0.25
C VAL A 64 -10.43 7.25 0.24
N VAL A 65 -10.55 6.74 1.47
CA VAL A 65 -9.61 5.76 2.04
C VAL A 65 -9.63 4.44 1.26
N LEU A 66 -10.82 3.98 0.85
CA LEU A 66 -10.96 2.79 0.02
C LEU A 66 -10.28 2.98 -1.34
N SER A 67 -10.46 4.12 -1.98
CA SER A 67 -9.81 4.48 -3.24
C SER A 67 -8.29 4.50 -3.10
N ARG A 68 -7.76 5.13 -2.04
CA ARG A 68 -6.34 5.14 -1.70
C ARG A 68 -5.78 3.74 -1.51
N THR A 69 -6.50 2.88 -0.78
CA THR A 69 -6.11 1.49 -0.53
C THR A 69 -6.07 0.67 -1.82
N ARG A 70 -7.08 0.83 -2.69
CA ARG A 70 -7.12 0.18 -4.01
C ARG A 70 -5.94 0.60 -4.89
N ASN A 71 -5.58 1.88 -4.88
CA ASN A 71 -4.43 2.37 -5.64
C ASN A 71 -3.11 1.72 -5.17
N ILE A 72 -2.87 1.66 -3.85
CA ILE A 72 -1.67 1.00 -3.30
C ILE A 72 -1.63 -0.49 -3.67
N ARG A 73 -2.79 -1.16 -3.61
CA ARG A 73 -2.90 -2.57 -4.02
C ARG A 73 -2.60 -2.77 -5.50
N MET A 74 -3.13 -1.90 -6.37
CA MET A 74 -2.86 -1.95 -7.81
C MET A 74 -1.37 -1.74 -8.10
N LEU A 75 -0.73 -0.75 -7.45
CA LEU A 75 0.71 -0.53 -7.58
C LEU A 75 1.52 -1.77 -7.18
N ARG A 76 1.11 -2.48 -6.13
CA ARG A 76 1.74 -3.77 -5.78
C ARG A 76 1.53 -4.83 -6.84
N GLU A 77 0.33 -4.95 -7.39
CA GLU A 77 0.05 -5.93 -8.45
C GLU A 77 0.86 -5.62 -9.72
N MET A 78 1.22 -4.35 -9.95
CA MET A 78 2.17 -3.92 -10.99
C MET A 78 3.63 -4.24 -10.66
N MET A 79 4.00 -4.40 -9.38
CA MET A 79 5.30 -4.95 -9.00
C MET A 79 5.30 -6.45 -9.30
N GLY A 80 5.85 -6.80 -10.47
CA GLY A 80 5.81 -8.15 -11.03
C GLY A 80 6.26 -9.24 -10.06
N ARG A 81 5.59 -10.40 -10.15
CA ARG A 81 5.95 -11.60 -9.39
C ARG A 81 7.37 -12.09 -9.76
N PRO A 82 8.06 -12.79 -8.85
CA PRO A 82 9.36 -13.36 -9.14
C PRO A 82 9.28 -14.27 -10.36
N THR A 83 10.02 -13.94 -11.41
CA THR A 83 10.05 -14.75 -12.64
C THR A 83 11.35 -15.55 -12.67
N ALA A 84 11.31 -16.75 -13.25
CA ALA A 84 12.50 -17.55 -13.46
C ALA A 84 13.36 -16.93 -14.56
N VAL A 85 14.61 -16.59 -14.24
CA VAL A 85 15.58 -16.00 -15.16
C VAL A 85 16.75 -16.96 -15.32
N LYS A 86 17.29 -17.07 -16.54
CA LYS A 86 18.51 -17.84 -16.78
C LYS A 86 19.72 -17.00 -16.37
N VAL A 87 20.53 -17.55 -15.47
CA VAL A 87 21.73 -16.92 -14.91
C VAL A 87 22.93 -17.80 -15.20
N PHE A 88 24.06 -17.19 -15.54
CA PHE A 88 25.33 -17.88 -15.74
C PHE A 88 26.16 -17.85 -14.46
N ARG A 89 26.36 -19.01 -13.82
CA ARG A 89 27.18 -19.18 -12.61
C ARG A 89 28.07 -20.40 -12.77
N GLU A 90 29.31 -20.31 -12.27
CA GLU A 90 30.27 -21.43 -12.24
C GLU A 90 30.52 -22.08 -13.63
N GLY A 91 30.40 -21.31 -14.72
CA GLY A 91 30.61 -21.79 -16.08
C GLY A 91 29.40 -22.50 -16.71
N ALA A 92 28.26 -22.59 -16.01
CA ALA A 92 27.04 -23.22 -16.50
C ALA A 92 25.82 -22.28 -16.47
N TRP A 93 24.90 -22.50 -17.40
CA TRP A 93 23.60 -21.82 -17.41
C TRP A 93 22.64 -22.51 -16.45
N THR A 94 22.16 -21.77 -15.44
CA THR A 94 21.21 -22.27 -14.44
C THR A 94 19.96 -21.39 -14.43
N THR A 95 18.80 -21.99 -14.19
CA THR A 95 17.54 -21.24 -14.07
C THR A 95 17.30 -20.93 -12.61
N LEU A 96 17.30 -19.66 -12.24
CA LEU A 96 17.11 -19.20 -10.86
C LEU A 96 15.95 -18.20 -10.79
N PRO A 97 15.23 -18.12 -9.65
CA PRO A 97 14.23 -17.10 -9.46
C PRO A 97 14.89 -15.70 -9.39
N SER A 98 14.21 -14.68 -9.92
CA SER A 98 14.68 -13.29 -9.92
C SER A 98 15.02 -12.74 -8.51
N ASN A 99 14.47 -13.35 -7.46
CA ASN A 99 14.72 -12.99 -6.06
C ASN A 99 16.11 -13.41 -5.56
N GLN A 100 16.81 -14.30 -6.26
CA GLN A 100 18.14 -14.80 -5.88
C GLN A 100 19.26 -14.19 -6.74
N LEU A 101 18.93 -13.19 -7.57
CA LEU A 101 19.91 -12.44 -8.35
C LEU A 101 20.80 -11.61 -7.43
N LEU A 102 22.10 -11.67 -7.69
CA LEU A 102 23.11 -10.93 -6.95
C LEU A 102 23.80 -9.91 -7.88
N PRO A 103 24.36 -8.83 -7.32
CA PRO A 103 25.15 -7.89 -8.12
C PRO A 103 26.33 -8.60 -8.76
N GLY A 104 26.43 -8.55 -10.10
CA GLY A 104 27.50 -9.18 -10.89
C GLY A 104 27.11 -10.46 -11.62
N ASP A 105 25.90 -10.99 -11.42
CA ASP A 105 25.38 -12.11 -12.20
C ASP A 105 25.13 -11.73 -13.67
N VAL A 106 25.49 -12.63 -14.60
CA VAL A 106 25.13 -12.48 -16.02
C VAL A 106 23.80 -13.17 -16.26
N ILE A 107 22.82 -12.40 -16.74
CA ILE A 107 21.47 -12.89 -17.03
C ILE A 107 21.18 -12.92 -18.54
N SER A 108 20.43 -13.92 -18.98
CA SER A 108 19.88 -13.97 -20.34
C SER A 108 18.46 -13.45 -20.33
N VAL A 109 18.27 -12.23 -20.83
CA VAL A 109 16.93 -11.65 -21.01
C VAL A 109 16.29 -12.24 -22.26
N THR A 110 15.17 -12.92 -22.08
CA THR A 110 14.36 -13.44 -23.19
C THR A 110 13.17 -12.50 -23.40
N ARG A 111 12.72 -12.34 -24.65
CA ARG A 111 11.67 -11.39 -25.05
C ARG A 111 10.29 -11.79 -24.52
#